data_AF-A0A7C6HKM0-F1
#
_entry.id   AF-A0A7C6HKM0-F1
#
_cell.length_a   1.000
_cell.length_b   1.000
_cell.length_c   1.000
_cell.angle_alpha   90.00
_cell.angle_beta   90.00
_cell.angle_gamma   90.00
#
_symmetry.space_group_name_H-M   'P 1'
#
loop_
_entity.id
_entity.type
_entity.pdbx_description
1 polymer ?
#
loop_
_entity_poly.entity_id
_entity_poly.type
_entity_poly.pdbx_seq_one_letter_code
_entity_poly.pdbx_strand_id
1 'polypeptide(L)'
;GERQRVSIARAIIKRSRLLLADEVTSALDPELGREIEQGILNLPMTVVAISHRYYPGVSEQYDGVIELRQGKLSLYPTEYYFDGHGLSRPLTELEEQHV
;
A
#
# COMPACT_ATOMS: atom_id res chain seq x y z
N GLY A 1 -3.52 -17.07 0.41
CA GLY A 1 -2.60 -17.78 1.33
C GLY A 1 -1.36 -18.32 0.63
N GLU A 2 -1.31 -19.63 0.34
CA GLU A 2 -0.06 -20.31 -0.06
C GLU A 2 0.56 -19.84 -1.38
N ARG A 3 -0.24 -19.71 -2.45
CA ARG A 3 0.24 -19.22 -3.76
C ARG A 3 0.86 -17.82 -3.66
N GLN A 4 0.35 -16.98 -2.76
CA GLN A 4 0.82 -15.62 -2.52
C GLN A 4 2.16 -15.61 -1.78
N ARG A 5 2.29 -16.43 -0.73
CA ARG A 5 3.56 -16.64 -0.03
C ARG A 5 4.65 -17.15 -0.96
N VAL A 6 4.32 -18.08 -1.86
CA VAL A 6 5.26 -18.56 -2.89
C VAL A 6 5.66 -17.45 -3.87
N SER A 7 4.74 -16.55 -4.23
CA SER A 7 5.04 -15.41 -5.10
C SER A 7 5.95 -14.40 -4.42
N ILE A 8 5.66 -14.04 -3.16
CA ILE A 8 6.50 -13.14 -2.34
C ILE A 8 7.89 -13.74 -2.16
N ALA A 9 7.99 -15.00 -1.75
CA ALA A 9 9.27 -15.69 -1.60
C ALA A 9 10.07 -15.70 -2.91
N ARG A 10 9.40 -15.93 -4.05
CA ARG A 10 10.03 -15.87 -5.38
C ARG A 10 10.53 -14.48 -5.73
N ALA A 11 9.78 -13.43 -5.38
CA ALA A 11 10.19 -12.04 -5.62
C ALA A 11 11.46 -11.70 -4.83
N ILE A 12 11.53 -12.12 -3.56
CA ILE A 12 12.70 -11.96 -2.67
C ILE A 12 13.91 -12.72 -3.23
N ILE A 13 13.75 -14.00 -3.56
CA ILE A 13 14.84 -14.84 -4.10
C ILE A 13 15.41 -14.24 -5.39
N LYS A 14 14.54 -13.70 -6.26
CA LYS A 14 14.95 -13.07 -7.52
C LYS A 14 15.54 -11.66 -7.36
N ARG A 15 15.60 -11.11 -6.14
CA ARG A 15 15.99 -9.71 -5.88
C ARG A 15 15.21 -8.73 -6.76
N SER A 16 13.91 -8.97 -6.84
CA SER A 16 13.01 -8.14 -7.64
C SER A 16 13.10 -6.70 -7.14
N ARG A 17 13.01 -5.72 -8.04
CA ARG A 17 13.01 -4.30 -7.66
C ARG A 17 11.63 -3.81 -7.22
N LEU A 18 10.58 -4.47 -7.69
CA LEU A 18 9.18 -4.12 -7.46
C LEU A 18 8.35 -5.37 -7.15
N LEU A 19 7.50 -5.28 -6.12
CA LEU A 19 6.47 -6.25 -5.79
C LEU A 19 5.12 -5.59 -5.98
N LEU A 20 4.28 -6.16 -6.84
CA LEU A 20 2.87 -5.82 -6.94
C LEU A 20 2.08 -6.83 -6.11
N ALA A 21 1.49 -6.37 -5.01
CA ALA A 21 0.78 -7.18 -4.05
C ALA A 21 -0.74 -6.92 -4.18
N ASP A 22 -1.42 -7.73 -4.99
CA ASP A 22 -2.86 -7.60 -5.21
C ASP A 22 -3.66 -8.41 -4.18
N GLU A 23 -4.43 -7.73 -3.33
CA GLU A 23 -5.32 -8.28 -2.31
C GLU A 23 -4.72 -9.42 -1.46
N VAL A 24 -3.48 -9.24 -1.00
CA VAL A 24 -2.72 -10.31 -0.33
C VAL A 24 -3.27 -10.78 1.02
N THR A 25 -4.16 -9.99 1.59
CA THR A 25 -4.74 -10.21 2.92
C THR A 25 -6.26 -10.40 2.88
N SER A 26 -6.93 -10.29 1.72
CA SER A 26 -8.41 -10.22 1.66
C SER A 26 -9.12 -11.47 2.19
N ALA A 27 -8.54 -12.64 1.91
CA ALA A 27 -9.03 -13.96 2.31
C ALA A 27 -8.45 -14.49 3.64
N LEU A 28 -7.67 -13.68 4.36
CA LEU A 28 -7.09 -14.04 5.66
C LEU A 28 -7.94 -13.47 6.80
N ASP A 29 -7.86 -14.09 7.98
CA ASP A 29 -8.39 -13.49 9.19
C ASP A 29 -7.66 -12.16 9.49
N PRO A 30 -8.26 -11.24 10.26
CA PRO A 30 -7.70 -9.91 10.47
C PRO A 30 -6.31 -9.90 11.13
N GLU A 31 -6.02 -10.86 12.00
CA GLU A 31 -4.75 -10.94 12.74
C GLU A 31 -3.62 -11.40 11.80
N LEU A 32 -3.85 -12.52 11.09
CA LEU A 32 -2.92 -13.00 10.08
C LEU A 32 -2.73 -12.01 8.93
N GLY A 33 -3.80 -11.31 8.52
CA GLY A 33 -3.72 -10.25 7.53
C GLY A 33 -2.78 -9.13 7.95
N ARG A 34 -2.86 -8.69 9.21
CA ARG A 34 -1.96 -7.68 9.79
C ARG A 34 -0.51 -8.14 9.77
N GLU A 35 -0.23 -9.39 10.16
CA GLU A 35 1.12 -9.95 10.14
C GLU A 35 1.73 -9.99 8.73
N ILE A 36 0.95 -10.42 7.74
CA ILE A 36 1.39 -10.45 6.34
C ILE A 36 1.69 -9.05 5.82
N GLU A 37 0.81 -8.08 6.11
CA GLU A 37 0.98 -6.68 5.71
C GLU A 37 2.27 -6.09 6.30
N GLN A 38 2.52 -6.32 7.59
CA GLN A 38 3.76 -5.89 8.25
C GLN A 38 5.00 -6.58 7.65
N GLY A 39 4.89 -7.85 7.27
CA GLY A 39 5.97 -8.56 6.59
C GLY A 39 6.30 -7.96 5.22
N ILE A 40 5.27 -7.53 4.47
CA ILE A 40 5.42 -6.88 3.17
C ILE A 40 6.09 -5.51 3.29
N LEU A 41 5.69 -4.70 4.27
CA LEU A 41 6.30 -3.39 4.56
C LEU A 41 7.81 -3.48 4.86
N ASN A 42 8.24 -4.58 5.48
CA ASN A 42 9.64 -4.78 5.85
C ASN A 42 10.51 -5.36 4.72
N LEU A 43 9.97 -5.57 3.52
CA LEU A 43 10.74 -6.08 2.39
C LEU A 43 11.72 -5.01 1.89
N PRO A 44 12.99 -5.36 1.60
CA PRO A 44 14.00 -4.41 1.13
C PRO A 44 13.84 -4.12 -0.39
N MET A 45 12.63 -3.78 -0.83
CA MET A 45 12.28 -3.52 -2.23
C MET A 45 11.06 -2.61 -2.33
N THR A 46 10.84 -2.00 -3.49
CA THR A 46 9.62 -1.21 -3.73
C THR A 46 8.40 -2.14 -3.72
N VAL A 47 7.38 -1.76 -2.97
CA VAL A 47 6.10 -2.47 -2.89
C VAL A 47 4.98 -1.53 -3.33
N VAL A 48 4.10 -2.03 -4.20
CA VAL A 48 2.78 -1.43 -4.43
C VAL A 48 1.75 -2.47 -4.03
N ALA A 49 1.02 -2.19 -2.96
CA ALA A 49 -0.01 -3.07 -2.41
C ALA A 49 -1.39 -2.52 -2.73
N ILE A 50 -2.27 -3.39 -3.21
CA ILE A 50 -3.70 -3.12 -3.38
C ILE A 50 -4.41 -3.81 -2.22
N SER A 51 -5.07 -3.01 -1.39
CA SER A 51 -5.80 -3.50 -0.23
C SER A 51 -7.20 -2.89 -0.16
N HIS A 52 -8.17 -3.72 0.20
CA HIS A 52 -9.52 -3.29 0.58
C HIS A 52 -9.69 -3.19 2.10
N ARG A 53 -8.61 -3.39 2.86
CA ARG A 53 -8.60 -3.38 4.32
C ARG A 53 -7.59 -2.36 4.83
N TYR A 54 -8.05 -1.58 5.80
CA TYR A 54 -7.20 -0.71 6.59
C TYR A 54 -6.79 -1.48 7.87
N TYR A 55 -5.49 -1.56 8.12
CA TYR A 55 -4.91 -2.17 9.31
C TYR A 55 -4.30 -1.08 10.18
N PRO A 56 -5.00 -0.60 11.23
CA PRO A 56 -4.49 0.44 12.09
C PRO A 56 -3.13 0.10 12.69
N GLY A 57 -2.23 1.07 12.67
CA GLY A 57 -0.83 0.95 13.05
C GLY A 57 0.07 0.29 12.01
N VAL A 58 -0.44 -0.18 10.86
CA VAL A 58 0.34 -0.85 9.80
C VAL A 58 0.16 -0.14 8.46
N SER A 59 -1.08 0.11 8.03
CA SER A 59 -1.36 0.83 6.79
C SER A 59 -0.80 2.25 6.78
N GLU A 60 -0.63 2.85 7.96
CA GLU A 60 -0.05 4.18 8.15
C GLU A 60 1.47 4.22 7.96
N GLN A 61 2.12 3.05 7.93
CA GLN A 61 3.58 2.95 7.76
C GLN A 61 4.01 2.97 6.28
N TYR A 62 3.07 2.90 5.33
CA TYR A 62 3.40 3.06 3.91
C TYR A 62 3.90 4.48 3.63
N ASP A 63 4.76 4.63 2.61
CA ASP A 63 5.28 5.95 2.22
C ASP A 63 4.18 6.87 1.67
N GLY A 64 3.17 6.30 1.01
CA GLY A 64 2.05 7.05 0.45
C GLY A 64 0.86 6.17 0.07
N VAL A 65 -0.29 6.81 -0.13
CA VAL A 65 -1.55 6.19 -0.54
C VAL A 65 -1.95 6.71 -1.92
N ILE A 66 -2.17 5.78 -2.85
CA ILE A 66 -2.77 6.08 -4.15
C ILE A 66 -4.26 5.77 -4.05
N GLU A 67 -5.09 6.82 -4.07
CA GLU A 67 -6.54 6.69 -4.14
C GLU A 67 -6.99 6.66 -5.60
N LEU A 68 -7.74 5.63 -5.99
CA LEU A 68 -8.46 5.57 -7.26
C LEU A 68 -9.94 5.84 -7.02
N ARG A 69 -10.42 7.01 -7.42
CA ARG A 69 -11.82 7.43 -7.22
C ARG A 69 -12.41 8.01 -8.49
N GLN A 70 -13.53 7.43 -8.94
CA GLN A 70 -14.24 7.88 -10.16
C GLN A 70 -13.33 7.98 -11.41
N GLY A 71 -12.39 7.04 -11.55
CA GLY A 71 -11.44 7.02 -12.68
C GLY A 71 -10.29 8.03 -12.56
N LYS A 72 -10.18 8.77 -11.46
CA LYS A 72 -9.05 9.66 -11.16
C LYS A 72 -8.13 9.03 -10.12
N LEU A 73 -6.82 9.19 -10.34
CA LEU A 73 -5.78 8.79 -9.40
C LEU A 73 -5.30 10.02 -8.63
N SER A 74 -5.25 9.89 -7.31
CA SER A 74 -4.79 10.91 -6.37
C SER A 74 -3.73 10.29 -5.47
N LEU A 75 -2.57 10.94 -5.33
CA LEU A 75 -1.49 10.47 -4.46
C LEU A 75 -1.43 11.32 -3.19
N TYR A 76 -1.39 10.66 -2.04
CA TYR A 76 -1.33 11.29 -0.73
C TYR A 76 -0.14 10.77 0.07
N PRO A 77 0.59 11.61 0.80
CA PRO A 77 1.43 11.15 1.89
C PRO A 77 0.54 10.50 2.95
N THR A 78 0.97 9.36 3.48
CA THR A 78 0.15 8.54 4.39
C THR A 78 -0.26 9.29 5.66
N GLU A 79 0.63 10.16 6.17
CA GLU A 79 0.40 11.02 7.32
C GLU A 79 -0.84 11.91 7.21
N TYR A 80 -1.30 12.24 6.00
CA TYR A 80 -2.50 13.07 5.82
C TYR A 80 -3.72 12.29 5.33
N TYR A 81 -3.57 11.02 4.94
CA TYR A 81 -4.67 10.27 4.34
C TYR A 81 -5.60 9.67 5.40
N PHE A 82 -5.03 9.14 6.50
CA PHE A 82 -5.80 8.44 7.53
C PHE A 82 -6.31 9.32 8.67
N ASP A 83 -5.82 10.56 8.81
CA ASP A 83 -6.15 11.48 9.92
C ASP A 83 -7.58 12.07 9.85
N GLY A 84 -8.38 11.76 8.83
CA GLY A 84 -9.80 12.16 8.74
C GLY A 84 -10.04 13.66 8.59
N HIS A 85 -8.99 14.49 8.63
CA HIS A 85 -9.04 15.89 8.23
C HIS A 85 -9.11 15.92 6.70
N GLY A 86 -10.31 16.00 6.12
CA GLY A 86 -10.57 16.03 4.67
C GLY A 86 -10.02 17.25 3.92
N LEU A 87 -8.73 17.56 4.13
CA LEU A 87 -7.99 18.71 3.64
C LEU A 87 -6.66 18.31 2.98
N SER A 88 -6.30 17.02 2.94
CA SER A 88 -5.16 16.58 2.14
C SER A 88 -5.49 16.83 0.67
N ARG A 89 -4.81 17.81 0.06
CA ARG A 89 -4.76 17.93 -1.40
C ARG A 89 -3.80 16.87 -1.93
N PRO A 90 -4.15 16.15 -2.99
CA PRO A 90 -3.25 15.17 -3.56
C PRO A 90 -2.00 15.87 -4.11
N LEU A 91 -0.85 15.18 -4.04
CA LEU A 91 0.42 15.68 -4.57
C LEU A 91 0.31 16.04 -6.05
N THR A 92 -0.55 15.34 -6.80
CA THR A 92 -0.85 15.60 -8.21
C THR A 92 -1.47 16.98 -8.47
N GLU A 93 -2.16 17.58 -7.49
CA GLU A 93 -2.73 18.93 -7.61
C GLU A 93 -1.76 20.06 -7.21
N LEU A 94 -0.65 19.72 -6.54
CA LEU A 94 0.36 20.70 -6.13
C LEU A 94 1.32 21.05 -7.28
N GLU A 95 1.48 20.15 -8.26
CA GLU A 95 2.32 20.37 -9.45
C GLU A 95 1.66 21.31 -10.47
N GLU A 96 0.33 21.40 -10.51
CA GLU A 96 -0.40 22.28 -11.45
C GLU A 96 -0.38 23.78 -11.07
N GLN A 97 0.08 24.14 -9.87
CA GLN A 97 0.11 25.55 -9.41
C GLN A 97 1.44 26.27 -9.68
N HIS A 98 2.40 25.64 -10.37
CA HIS A 98 3.72 26.22 -10.68
C HIS A 98 4.09 26.18 -12.18
N VAL A 99 3.12 26.09 -13.10
CA VAL A 99 3.33 26.24 -14.55
C VAL A 99 2.55 27.43 -15.10
#